data_AF-A0A1N6JJQ4-F1
#
_entry.id   AF-A0A1N6JJQ4-F1
#
_cell.length_a   1.000
_cell.length_b   1.000
_cell.length_c   1.000
_cell.angle_alpha   90.00
_cell.angle_beta   90.00
_cell.angle_gamma   90.00
#
_symmetry.space_group_name_H-M   'P 1'
#
loop_
_entity.id
_entity.type
_entity.pdbx_description
1 polymer ?
#
loop_
_entity_poly.entity_id
_entity_poly.type
_entity_poly.pdbx_seq_one_letter_code
_entity_poly.pdbx_strand_id
1 'polypeptide(L)'
;MKRSARKGRARVASASGQALVPAMIFLLVGSIGLYVAFNSFQMTSAKIKLQNTADAAAYSAAVLQARDYNFSAYTNRAMVANQVTAAQLVALKSWIDELDSTYSPTEIDDIVNEGLADHPDKWNTPRNAGKADTAPVRAALDALLPTVERGIGSINRALSNAQVRYHAAVFAAVPNTANVIAQQNQPNTQVTQGYFVSSRNAAQLAAWRSYAGTVAPAGTNGSDDFADVVTDTHTLDGFVKNRDSSRSVAPNFQQLNDTAATICGAGGTITINVTHDGGTQLRNDKAGWESIDASTGHVQISCIGPIEASSGSGGSANGNVSSFMANPPFAAWQDWAGYGGYINFGYQGSSTPGWQVPDSMAEQFRDGPGPSLDAANGGLLPYDEVSGAPFANAAPRITIEVTRNTNTLIQTIGLQGGGRMEIDNNGAGGAMRALSSAHAYLVRPDETSSGSFAGGLVHANEWARADNKTEYPSLFSPYWQATLAPVSESERKAAQSSQMSATPQASKQ
;
A
#
# COMPACT_ATOMS: atom_id res chain seq x y z
N MET A 1 -23.17 -107.88 53.88
CA MET A 1 -23.78 -106.53 53.73
C MET A 1 -22.69 -105.48 53.55
N LYS A 2 -22.99 -104.46 52.75
CA LYS A 2 -22.09 -103.49 52.11
C LYS A 2 -21.26 -102.62 53.08
N ARG A 3 -20.01 -102.31 52.70
CA ARG A 3 -19.49 -100.94 52.41
C ARG A 3 -17.95 -100.92 52.39
N SER A 4 -17.36 -100.48 51.28
CA SER A 4 -16.08 -99.74 51.30
C SER A 4 -16.04 -98.79 50.11
N ALA A 5 -16.00 -97.50 50.40
CA ALA A 5 -15.93 -96.41 49.43
C ALA A 5 -14.46 -96.07 49.18
N ARG A 6 -14.00 -96.16 47.92
CA ARG A 6 -12.74 -95.55 47.48
C ARG A 6 -13.00 -94.11 47.04
N LYS A 7 -12.45 -93.14 47.78
CA LYS A 7 -12.28 -91.74 47.35
C LYS A 7 -10.81 -91.54 47.03
N GLY A 8 -10.45 -91.46 45.75
CA GLY A 8 -9.13 -91.05 45.31
C GLY A 8 -8.94 -89.55 45.52
N ARG A 9 -8.02 -89.16 46.40
CA ARG A 9 -7.49 -87.79 46.46
C ARG A 9 -6.34 -87.69 45.46
N ALA A 10 -6.50 -86.87 44.42
CA ALA A 10 -5.39 -86.44 43.59
C ALA A 10 -4.41 -85.62 44.44
N ARG A 11 -3.15 -86.04 44.51
CA ARG A 11 -2.06 -85.22 45.06
C ARG A 11 -1.84 -84.05 44.11
N VAL A 12 -2.00 -82.82 44.60
CA VAL A 12 -1.47 -81.63 43.95
C VAL A 12 0.05 -81.74 44.05
N ALA A 13 0.72 -81.98 42.93
CA ALA A 13 2.17 -81.93 42.84
C ALA A 13 2.62 -80.52 43.20
N SER A 14 3.52 -80.39 44.19
CA SER A 14 4.19 -79.12 44.47
C SER A 14 5.02 -78.74 43.25
N ALA A 15 4.61 -77.71 42.52
CA ALA A 15 5.46 -77.10 41.51
C ALA A 15 6.70 -76.52 42.21
N SER A 16 7.87 -77.07 41.88
CA SER A 16 9.16 -76.59 42.33
C SER A 16 9.39 -75.16 41.83
N GLY A 17 10.08 -74.33 42.62
CA GLY A 17 10.37 -72.91 42.33
C GLY A 17 11.21 -72.61 41.08
N GLN A 18 11.29 -73.53 40.10
CA GLN A 18 12.00 -73.33 38.84
C GLN A 18 11.24 -72.48 37.81
N ALA A 19 9.91 -72.37 37.89
CA ALA A 19 9.15 -71.46 37.01
C ALA A 19 9.28 -69.98 37.44
N LEU A 20 9.66 -69.73 38.70
CA LEU A 20 9.79 -68.38 39.27
C LEU A 20 11.02 -67.66 38.71
N VAL A 21 12.12 -68.37 38.46
CA VAL A 21 13.36 -67.80 37.90
C VAL A 21 13.15 -67.23 36.49
N PRO A 22 12.64 -67.98 35.49
CA PRO A 22 12.37 -67.43 34.16
C PRO A 22 11.25 -66.39 34.17
N ALA A 23 10.25 -66.50 35.06
CA ALA A 23 9.21 -65.47 35.21
C ALA A 23 9.79 -64.14 35.73
N MET A 24 10.72 -64.17 36.68
CA MET A 24 11.42 -62.97 37.15
C MET A 24 12.34 -62.37 36.09
N ILE A 25 13.06 -63.21 35.33
CA ILE A 25 13.89 -62.73 34.21
C ILE A 25 13.01 -62.07 33.14
N PHE A 26 11.87 -62.68 32.80
CA PHE A 26 10.93 -62.11 31.84
C PHE A 26 10.34 -60.78 32.32
N LEU A 27 9.94 -60.69 33.59
CA LEU A 27 9.49 -59.43 34.20
C LEU A 27 10.58 -58.36 34.21
N LEU A 28 11.82 -58.72 34.51
CA LEU A 28 12.96 -57.81 34.48
C LEU A 28 13.18 -57.27 33.07
N VAL A 29 13.26 -58.15 32.07
CA VAL A 29 13.43 -57.77 30.66
C VAL A 29 12.25 -56.93 30.17
N GLY A 30 11.02 -57.31 30.53
CA GLY A 30 9.82 -56.54 30.20
C GLY A 30 9.82 -55.14 30.83
N SER A 31 10.27 -55.02 32.08
CA SER A 31 10.39 -53.74 32.79
C SER A 31 11.46 -52.85 32.16
N ILE A 32 12.60 -53.42 31.76
CA ILE A 32 13.66 -52.71 31.01
C ILE A 32 13.14 -52.25 29.64
N GLY A 33 12.41 -53.11 28.93
CA GLY A 33 11.81 -52.76 27.64
C GLY A 33 10.79 -51.62 27.75
N LEU A 34 9.90 -51.68 28.75
CA LEU A 34 8.92 -50.62 29.01
C LEU A 34 9.61 -49.30 29.38
N TYR A 35 10.70 -49.37 30.13
CA TYR A 35 11.50 -48.21 30.52
C TYR A 35 12.17 -47.53 29.31
N VAL A 36 12.79 -48.31 28.42
CA VAL A 36 13.39 -47.77 27.18
C VAL A 36 12.30 -47.15 26.29
N ALA A 37 11.14 -47.81 26.17
CA ALA A 37 10.01 -47.29 25.41
C ALA A 37 9.48 -45.97 26.00
N PHE A 38 9.38 -45.87 27.32
CA PHE A 38 8.96 -44.64 28.01
C PHE A 38 9.93 -43.48 27.73
N ASN A 39 11.24 -43.71 27.83
CA ASN A 39 12.24 -42.68 27.51
C ASN A 39 12.17 -42.22 26.05
N SER A 40 11.99 -43.15 25.11
CA SER A 40 11.80 -42.84 23.69
C SER A 40 10.52 -42.05 23.44
N PHE A 41 9.43 -42.40 24.11
CA PHE A 41 8.17 -41.66 24.06
C PHE A 41 8.31 -40.24 24.60
N GLN A 42 8.97 -40.05 25.74
CA GLN A 42 9.20 -38.73 26.33
C GLN A 42 10.04 -37.83 25.42
N MET A 43 11.08 -38.39 24.78
CA MET A 43 11.91 -37.67 23.81
C MET A 43 11.12 -37.29 22.55
N THR A 44 10.36 -38.22 22.00
CA THR A 44 9.52 -37.99 20.82
C THR A 44 8.45 -36.93 21.11
N SER A 45 7.78 -37.03 22.25
CA SER A 45 6.79 -36.06 22.71
C SER A 45 7.40 -34.67 22.87
N ALA A 46 8.59 -34.59 23.48
CA ALA A 46 9.29 -33.32 23.66
C ALA A 46 9.73 -32.71 22.33
N LYS A 47 10.12 -33.52 21.34
CA LYS A 47 10.48 -33.06 19.99
C LYS A 47 9.27 -32.56 19.20
N ILE A 48 8.13 -33.26 19.24
CA ILE A 48 6.88 -32.80 18.64
C ILE A 48 6.46 -31.46 19.24
N LYS A 49 6.49 -31.37 20.57
CA LYS A 49 6.22 -30.15 21.32
C LYS A 49 7.16 -29.00 20.89
N LEU A 50 8.46 -29.27 20.77
CA LEU A 50 9.43 -28.27 20.33
C LEU A 50 9.18 -27.82 18.88
N GLN A 51 8.79 -28.73 17.99
CA GLN A 51 8.41 -28.40 16.62
C GLN A 51 7.18 -27.49 16.57
N ASN A 52 6.10 -27.82 17.29
CA ASN A 52 4.91 -26.96 17.38
C ASN A 52 5.26 -25.57 17.93
N THR A 53 6.24 -25.49 18.84
CA THR A 53 6.74 -24.22 19.39
C THR A 53 7.49 -23.40 18.33
N ALA A 54 8.34 -24.06 17.53
CA ALA A 54 9.02 -23.42 16.41
C ALA A 54 8.02 -22.96 15.33
N ASP A 55 7.01 -23.77 15.02
CA ASP A 55 5.94 -23.42 14.06
C ASP A 55 5.14 -22.21 14.55
N ALA A 56 4.74 -22.18 15.82
CA ALA A 56 4.05 -21.02 16.41
C ALA A 56 4.90 -19.74 16.39
N ALA A 57 6.20 -19.86 16.69
CA ALA A 57 7.13 -18.73 16.63
C ALA A 57 7.32 -18.23 15.19
N ALA A 58 7.54 -19.12 14.23
CA ALA A 58 7.71 -18.77 12.82
C ALA A 58 6.44 -18.15 12.25
N TYR A 59 5.28 -18.76 12.48
CA TYR A 59 3.99 -18.22 12.09
C TYR A 59 3.75 -16.81 12.66
N SER A 60 4.09 -16.58 13.93
CA SER A 60 3.95 -15.27 14.56
C SER A 60 4.85 -14.21 13.92
N ALA A 61 6.05 -14.57 13.48
CA ALA A 61 6.92 -13.68 12.72
C ALA A 61 6.32 -13.34 11.33
N ALA A 62 5.76 -14.34 10.63
CA ALA A 62 5.05 -14.12 9.38
C ALA A 62 3.79 -13.26 9.55
N VAL A 63 3.09 -13.36 10.69
CA VAL A 63 1.97 -12.45 11.03
C VAL A 63 2.45 -11.01 11.16
N LEU A 64 3.61 -10.77 11.79
CA LEU A 64 4.19 -9.41 11.83
C LEU A 64 4.60 -8.93 10.44
N GLN A 65 5.18 -9.79 9.60
CA GLN A 65 5.49 -9.49 8.20
C GLN A 65 4.23 -9.14 7.39
N ALA A 66 3.13 -9.87 7.56
CA ALA A 66 1.88 -9.57 6.87
C ALA A 66 1.25 -8.26 7.37
N ARG A 67 1.34 -7.98 8.68
CA ARG A 67 0.86 -6.71 9.27
C ARG A 67 1.62 -5.51 8.75
N ASP A 68 2.92 -5.64 8.55
CA ASP A 68 3.78 -4.64 7.92
C ASP A 68 3.28 -4.26 6.53
N TYR A 69 3.17 -5.24 5.64
CA TYR A 69 2.72 -4.99 4.28
C TYR A 69 1.28 -4.49 4.20
N ASN A 70 0.39 -4.98 5.07
CA ASN A 70 -0.97 -4.45 5.17
C ASN A 70 -0.99 -3.01 5.70
N PHE A 71 -0.12 -2.66 6.65
CA PHE A 71 -0.01 -1.30 7.16
C PHE A 71 0.43 -0.33 6.06
N SER A 72 1.45 -0.70 5.27
CA SER A 72 1.86 0.05 4.09
C SER A 72 0.72 0.18 3.08
N ALA A 73 -0.05 -0.88 2.84
CA ALA A 73 -1.23 -0.84 1.96
C ALA A 73 -2.34 0.11 2.41
N TYR A 74 -2.69 0.10 3.70
CA TYR A 74 -3.70 1.03 4.22
C TYR A 74 -3.22 2.49 4.16
N THR A 75 -1.95 2.72 4.46
CA THR A 75 -1.38 4.08 4.47
C THR A 75 -1.19 4.62 3.05
N ASN A 76 -0.78 3.80 2.07
CA ASN A 76 -0.75 4.18 0.66
C ASN A 76 -2.13 4.62 0.16
N ARG A 77 -3.18 3.83 0.43
CA ARG A 77 -4.56 4.18 0.05
C ARG A 77 -5.05 5.47 0.71
N ALA A 78 -4.71 5.68 1.98
CA ALA A 78 -5.05 6.92 2.69
C ALA A 78 -4.32 8.13 2.07
N MET A 79 -3.05 7.96 1.71
CA MET A 79 -2.27 9.00 1.02
C MET A 79 -2.83 9.31 -0.37
N VAL A 80 -3.27 8.30 -1.13
CA VAL A 80 -3.97 8.48 -2.41
C VAL A 80 -5.22 9.32 -2.22
N ALA A 81 -6.11 8.97 -1.28
CA ALA A 81 -7.33 9.73 -1.02
C ALA A 81 -7.07 11.20 -0.65
N ASN A 82 -6.03 11.44 0.16
CA ASN A 82 -5.57 12.77 0.51
C ASN A 82 -5.05 13.55 -0.71
N GLN A 83 -4.33 12.90 -1.63
CA GLN A 83 -3.86 13.53 -2.88
C GLN A 83 -5.01 13.85 -3.85
N VAL A 84 -6.03 13.00 -3.92
CA VAL A 84 -7.26 13.32 -4.67
C VAL A 84 -7.94 14.56 -4.09
N THR A 85 -8.00 14.64 -2.75
CA THR A 85 -8.55 15.83 -2.07
C THR A 85 -7.72 17.08 -2.38
N ALA A 86 -6.39 16.97 -2.37
CA ALA A 86 -5.50 18.08 -2.75
C ALA A 86 -5.75 18.53 -4.20
N ALA A 87 -5.89 17.59 -5.15
CA ALA A 87 -6.23 17.91 -6.53
C ALA A 87 -7.56 18.68 -6.65
N GLN A 88 -8.58 18.29 -5.87
CA GLN A 88 -9.87 18.99 -5.82
C GLN A 88 -9.76 20.41 -5.25
N LEU A 89 -8.94 20.63 -4.22
CA LEU A 89 -8.78 21.96 -3.61
C LEU A 89 -8.01 22.91 -4.53
N VAL A 90 -6.98 22.39 -5.22
CA VAL A 90 -6.25 23.11 -6.27
C VAL A 90 -7.20 23.44 -7.45
N ALA A 91 -8.04 22.51 -7.86
CA ALA A 91 -9.09 22.75 -8.86
C ALA A 91 -10.04 23.89 -8.44
N LEU A 92 -10.54 23.83 -7.19
CA LEU A 92 -11.48 24.82 -6.67
C LEU A 92 -10.86 26.21 -6.60
N LYS A 93 -9.58 26.32 -6.19
CA LYS A 93 -8.87 27.59 -6.12
C LYS A 93 -8.68 28.21 -7.50
N SER A 94 -8.25 27.41 -8.48
CA SER A 94 -8.07 27.85 -9.86
C SER A 94 -9.39 28.33 -10.47
N TRP A 95 -10.46 27.56 -10.28
CA TRP A 95 -11.78 27.89 -10.77
C TRP A 95 -12.35 29.19 -10.15
N ILE A 96 -12.20 29.41 -8.84
CA ILE A 96 -12.71 30.65 -8.21
C ILE A 96 -11.88 31.87 -8.60
N ASP A 97 -10.56 31.71 -8.79
CA ASP A 97 -9.70 32.80 -9.28
C ASP A 97 -10.08 33.18 -10.71
N GLU A 98 -10.28 32.19 -11.55
CA GLU A 98 -10.72 32.43 -12.92
C GLU A 98 -12.11 33.08 -12.95
N LEU A 99 -13.06 32.60 -12.15
CA LEU A 99 -14.39 33.20 -12.06
C LEU A 99 -14.34 34.69 -11.63
N ASP A 100 -13.45 35.02 -10.69
CA ASP A 100 -13.23 36.39 -10.23
C ASP A 100 -12.53 37.26 -11.27
N SER A 101 -11.54 36.71 -12.00
CA SER A 101 -10.90 37.35 -13.15
C SER A 101 -11.94 37.65 -14.23
N THR A 102 -12.84 36.70 -14.45
CA THR A 102 -13.87 36.74 -15.47
C THR A 102 -14.90 37.84 -15.24
N TYR A 103 -15.20 38.18 -13.98
CA TYR A 103 -16.03 39.35 -13.65
C TYR A 103 -15.25 40.66 -13.43
N SER A 104 -13.94 40.64 -13.67
CA SER A 104 -13.11 41.85 -13.65
C SER A 104 -13.05 42.49 -15.04
N PRO A 105 -12.63 43.76 -15.16
CA PRO A 105 -12.46 44.39 -16.47
C PRO A 105 -11.46 43.63 -17.36
N THR A 106 -11.87 43.27 -18.58
CA THR A 106 -11.08 42.57 -19.61
C THR A 106 -11.20 43.27 -20.97
N GLU A 107 -10.54 42.73 -22.01
CA GLU A 107 -10.61 43.26 -23.38
C GLU A 107 -12.04 43.32 -23.94
N ILE A 108 -12.93 42.43 -23.47
CA ILE A 108 -14.34 42.42 -23.86
C ILE A 108 -15.04 43.70 -23.37
N ASP A 109 -14.61 44.25 -22.23
CA ASP A 109 -15.17 45.49 -21.71
C ASP A 109 -14.82 46.68 -22.58
N ASP A 110 -13.63 46.71 -23.19
CA ASP A 110 -13.28 47.74 -24.15
C ASP A 110 -14.17 47.63 -25.40
N ILE A 111 -14.39 46.40 -25.91
CA ILE A 111 -15.32 46.17 -27.03
C ILE A 111 -16.73 46.68 -26.70
N VAL A 112 -17.26 46.35 -25.53
CA VAL A 112 -18.62 46.72 -25.15
C VAL A 112 -18.75 48.22 -24.85
N ASN A 113 -17.78 48.80 -24.16
CA ASN A 113 -17.88 50.18 -23.64
C ASN A 113 -17.39 51.25 -24.62
N GLU A 114 -16.60 50.91 -25.63
CA GLU A 114 -16.12 51.85 -26.65
C GLU A 114 -17.12 52.06 -27.82
N GLY A 115 -18.38 51.66 -27.63
CA GLY A 115 -19.48 52.01 -28.54
C GLY A 115 -19.80 50.98 -29.62
N LEU A 116 -19.27 49.74 -29.53
CA LEU A 116 -19.71 48.65 -30.41
C LEU A 116 -21.06 48.04 -29.98
N ALA A 117 -21.42 48.12 -28.70
CA ALA A 117 -22.75 47.78 -28.20
C ALA A 117 -23.56 49.05 -27.90
N ASP A 118 -24.83 49.07 -28.31
CA ASP A 118 -25.71 50.22 -28.09
C ASP A 118 -26.17 50.33 -26.61
N HIS A 119 -26.16 49.23 -25.85
CA HIS A 119 -26.59 49.13 -24.45
C HIS A 119 -25.53 48.42 -23.58
N PRO A 120 -24.37 49.05 -23.32
CA PRO A 120 -23.28 48.45 -22.53
C PRO A 120 -23.71 48.01 -21.12
N ASP A 121 -24.75 48.62 -20.56
CA ASP A 121 -25.31 48.25 -19.25
C ASP A 121 -25.83 46.80 -19.20
N LYS A 122 -26.21 46.22 -20.35
CA LYS A 122 -26.62 44.80 -20.45
C LYS A 122 -25.47 43.84 -20.15
N TRP A 123 -24.22 44.29 -20.29
CA TRP A 123 -23.01 43.54 -19.95
C TRP A 123 -22.45 43.96 -18.59
N ASN A 124 -22.32 45.27 -18.35
CA ASN A 124 -21.70 45.80 -17.14
C ASN A 124 -22.48 45.46 -15.86
N THR A 125 -23.82 45.54 -15.90
CA THR A 125 -24.67 45.29 -14.73
C THR A 125 -24.51 43.85 -14.22
N PRO A 126 -24.72 42.81 -15.05
CA PRO A 126 -24.52 41.43 -14.62
C PRO A 126 -23.08 41.14 -14.19
N ARG A 127 -22.07 41.66 -14.91
CA ARG A 127 -20.66 41.49 -14.56
C ARG A 127 -20.35 42.03 -13.15
N ASN A 128 -20.79 43.26 -12.86
CA ASN A 128 -20.58 43.89 -11.55
C ASN A 128 -21.29 43.14 -10.42
N ALA A 129 -22.49 42.59 -10.68
CA ALA A 129 -23.19 41.73 -9.73
C ALA A 129 -22.40 40.43 -9.47
N GLY A 130 -21.93 39.76 -10.54
CA GLY A 130 -21.08 38.57 -10.43
C GLY A 130 -19.80 38.84 -9.63
N LYS A 131 -19.14 39.99 -9.85
CA LYS A 131 -17.96 40.37 -9.06
C LYS A 131 -18.27 40.53 -7.57
N ALA A 132 -19.40 41.18 -7.25
CA ALA A 132 -19.83 41.38 -5.87
C ALA A 132 -20.18 40.06 -5.18
N ASP A 133 -20.77 39.10 -5.90
CA ASP A 133 -21.15 37.79 -5.40
C ASP A 133 -19.95 36.84 -5.21
N THR A 134 -18.98 36.88 -6.14
CA THR A 134 -17.78 36.01 -6.12
C THR A 134 -16.74 36.47 -5.09
N ALA A 135 -16.54 37.78 -4.93
CA ALA A 135 -15.51 38.34 -4.05
C ALA A 135 -15.49 37.77 -2.62
N PRO A 136 -16.62 37.66 -1.87
CA PRO A 136 -16.60 37.09 -0.53
C PRO A 136 -16.27 35.59 -0.52
N VAL A 137 -16.70 34.84 -1.52
CA VAL A 137 -16.40 33.40 -1.64
C VAL A 137 -14.91 33.20 -1.92
N ARG A 138 -14.35 33.96 -2.86
CA ARG A 138 -12.92 33.96 -3.17
C ARG A 138 -12.09 34.31 -1.94
N ALA A 139 -12.42 35.37 -1.22
CA ALA A 139 -11.70 35.77 -0.01
C ALA A 139 -11.75 34.69 1.09
N ALA A 140 -12.88 34.00 1.24
CA ALA A 140 -12.99 32.88 2.18
C ALA A 140 -12.10 31.69 1.76
N LEU A 141 -12.06 31.36 0.47
CA LEU A 141 -11.22 30.29 -0.08
C LEU A 141 -9.73 30.63 0.01
N ASP A 142 -9.34 31.88 -0.29
CA ASP A 142 -7.96 32.37 -0.13
C ASP A 142 -7.45 32.20 1.31
N ALA A 143 -8.32 32.41 2.31
CA ALA A 143 -7.98 32.23 3.71
C ALA A 143 -7.94 30.76 4.15
N LEU A 144 -8.86 29.93 3.61
CA LEU A 144 -9.06 28.55 4.06
C LEU A 144 -8.14 27.55 3.37
N LEU A 145 -8.07 27.59 2.04
CA LEU A 145 -7.47 26.51 1.23
C LEU A 145 -5.98 26.26 1.56
N PRO A 146 -5.10 27.28 1.72
CA PRO A 146 -3.72 27.03 2.10
C PRO A 146 -3.57 26.33 3.46
N THR A 147 -4.50 26.55 4.39
CA THR A 147 -4.47 25.93 5.71
C THR A 147 -4.92 24.47 5.64
N VAL A 148 -5.98 24.20 4.88
CA VAL A 148 -6.48 22.83 4.66
C VAL A 148 -5.43 21.99 3.93
N GLU A 149 -4.85 22.53 2.87
CA GLU A 149 -3.82 21.86 2.06
C GLU A 149 -2.58 21.51 2.87
N ARG A 150 -2.02 22.47 3.64
CA ARG A 150 -0.91 22.18 4.56
C ARG A 150 -1.27 21.12 5.61
N GLY A 151 -2.53 21.07 6.04
CA GLY A 151 -3.05 20.04 6.94
C GLY A 151 -3.01 18.65 6.29
N ILE A 152 -3.57 18.53 5.09
CA ILE A 152 -3.56 17.29 4.28
C ILE A 152 -2.13 16.85 3.99
N GLY A 153 -1.27 17.77 3.54
CA GLY A 153 0.15 17.52 3.29
C GLY A 153 0.90 17.04 4.54
N SER A 154 0.61 17.62 5.70
CA SER A 154 1.18 17.18 6.99
C SER A 154 0.72 15.77 7.38
N ILE A 155 -0.55 15.42 7.14
CA ILE A 155 -1.07 14.07 7.37
C ILE A 155 -0.38 13.08 6.43
N ASN A 156 -0.27 13.39 5.13
CA ASN A 156 0.46 12.55 4.18
C ASN A 156 1.91 12.33 4.60
N ARG A 157 2.60 13.38 5.06
CA ARG A 157 3.97 13.28 5.55
C ARG A 157 4.06 12.38 6.78
N ALA A 158 3.10 12.48 7.70
CA ALA A 158 3.03 11.63 8.87
C ALA A 158 2.80 10.16 8.50
N LEU A 159 1.92 9.88 7.54
CA LEU A 159 1.66 8.52 7.02
C LEU A 159 2.91 7.94 6.34
N SER A 160 3.53 8.68 5.44
CA SER A 160 4.80 8.34 4.79
C SER A 160 5.90 8.00 5.82
N ASN A 161 6.09 8.86 6.82
CA ASN A 161 7.05 8.60 7.89
C ASN A 161 6.67 7.41 8.78
N ALA A 162 5.37 7.16 8.98
CA ALA A 162 4.88 6.06 9.78
C ALA A 162 5.17 4.71 9.11
N GLN A 163 5.06 4.62 7.77
CA GLN A 163 5.41 3.41 7.00
C GLN A 163 6.86 3.00 7.25
N VAL A 164 7.81 3.91 6.98
CA VAL A 164 9.24 3.66 7.16
C VAL A 164 9.56 3.22 8.60
N ARG A 165 8.94 3.86 9.60
CA ARG A 165 9.14 3.54 11.01
C ARG A 165 8.51 2.22 11.41
N TYR A 166 7.30 1.93 10.92
CA TYR A 166 6.59 0.68 11.21
C TYR A 166 7.36 -0.50 10.61
N HIS A 167 7.78 -0.38 9.37
CA HIS A 167 8.61 -1.36 8.68
C HIS A 167 9.89 -1.67 9.46
N ALA A 168 10.65 -0.63 9.83
CA ALA A 168 11.85 -0.78 10.65
C ALA A 168 11.57 -1.40 12.04
N ALA A 169 10.46 -1.01 12.68
CA ALA A 169 10.06 -1.55 13.98
C ALA A 169 9.71 -3.04 13.91
N VAL A 170 9.09 -3.50 12.83
CA VAL A 170 8.77 -4.92 12.61
C VAL A 170 10.04 -5.77 12.56
N PHE A 171 11.08 -5.35 11.83
CA PHE A 171 12.37 -6.07 11.83
C PHE A 171 12.99 -6.18 13.22
N ALA A 172 12.89 -5.13 14.04
CA ALA A 172 13.40 -5.14 15.41
C ALA A 172 12.54 -5.98 16.36
N ALA A 173 11.23 -6.04 16.13
CA ALA A 173 10.28 -6.74 16.99
C ALA A 173 10.24 -8.26 16.77
N VAL A 174 10.49 -8.73 15.54
CA VAL A 174 10.36 -10.15 15.18
C VAL A 174 11.20 -11.08 16.07
N PRO A 175 12.51 -10.84 16.32
CA PRO A 175 13.32 -11.72 17.16
C PRO A 175 12.78 -11.88 18.59
N ASN A 176 12.39 -10.76 19.21
CA ASN A 176 11.86 -10.75 20.57
C ASN A 176 10.49 -11.41 20.63
N THR A 177 9.63 -11.14 19.65
CA THR A 177 8.28 -11.73 19.56
C THR A 177 8.38 -13.25 19.40
N ALA A 178 9.23 -13.73 18.49
CA ALA A 178 9.45 -15.15 18.31
C ALA A 178 9.93 -15.84 19.60
N ASN A 179 10.83 -15.20 20.36
CA ASN A 179 11.31 -15.73 21.63
C ASN A 179 10.21 -15.77 22.71
N VAL A 180 9.42 -14.70 22.82
CA VAL A 180 8.29 -14.64 23.76
C VAL A 180 7.25 -15.72 23.43
N ILE A 181 6.90 -15.89 22.15
CA ILE A 181 5.96 -16.93 21.72
C ILE A 181 6.52 -18.32 21.98
N ALA A 182 7.83 -18.54 21.78
CA ALA A 182 8.47 -19.80 22.14
C ALA A 182 8.30 -20.10 23.63
N GLN A 183 8.66 -19.14 24.50
CA GLN A 183 8.56 -19.27 25.95
C GLN A 183 7.13 -19.42 26.47
N GLN A 184 6.16 -18.73 25.86
CA GLN A 184 4.74 -18.88 26.21
C GLN A 184 4.19 -20.26 25.85
N ASN A 185 4.58 -20.81 24.71
CA ASN A 185 4.21 -22.17 24.34
C ASN A 185 4.90 -23.19 25.26
N GLN A 186 6.21 -23.01 25.52
CA GLN A 186 7.01 -23.82 26.42
C GLN A 186 8.07 -22.99 27.16
N PRO A 187 7.98 -22.83 28.50
CA PRO A 187 8.86 -21.96 29.28
C PRO A 187 10.36 -22.24 29.16
N ASN A 188 10.72 -23.50 28.88
CA ASN A 188 12.11 -23.96 28.77
C ASN A 188 12.69 -23.86 27.34
N THR A 189 12.02 -23.12 26.46
CA THR A 189 12.44 -22.94 25.06
C THR A 189 12.85 -21.50 24.81
N GLN A 190 13.75 -21.31 23.86
CA GLN A 190 14.20 -19.99 23.43
C GLN A 190 14.59 -20.03 21.96
N VAL A 191 14.43 -18.90 21.27
CA VAL A 191 15.00 -18.78 19.92
C VAL A 191 16.52 -18.82 20.03
N THR A 192 17.18 -19.56 19.13
CA THR A 192 18.64 -19.64 19.10
C THR A 192 19.24 -18.23 19.07
N GLN A 193 20.11 -17.90 20.03
CA GLN A 193 20.71 -16.57 20.09
C GLN A 193 21.48 -16.26 18.79
N GLY A 194 21.32 -15.03 18.31
CA GLY A 194 21.96 -14.55 17.09
C GLY A 194 21.46 -15.21 15.80
N TYR A 195 20.44 -16.09 15.86
CA TYR A 195 19.96 -16.84 14.70
C TYR A 195 19.63 -15.91 13.52
N PHE A 196 18.79 -14.90 13.74
CA PHE A 196 18.36 -13.95 12.69
C PHE A 196 19.50 -13.19 12.02
N VAL A 197 20.59 -12.93 12.73
CA VAL A 197 21.74 -12.13 12.25
C VAL A 197 22.96 -12.99 11.92
N SER A 198 22.86 -14.31 12.07
CA SER A 198 23.94 -15.24 11.75
C SER A 198 24.19 -15.32 10.25
N SER A 199 25.41 -15.67 9.85
CA SER A 199 25.75 -15.94 8.44
C SER A 199 24.82 -16.96 7.77
N ARG A 200 24.25 -17.88 8.57
CA ARG A 200 23.28 -18.88 8.13
C ARG A 200 21.98 -18.29 7.59
N ASN A 201 21.49 -17.18 8.15
CA ASN A 201 20.24 -16.53 7.71
C ASN A 201 20.47 -15.20 6.99
N ALA A 202 21.72 -14.81 6.75
CA ALA A 202 22.06 -13.54 6.12
C ALA A 202 21.35 -13.35 4.77
N ALA A 203 21.28 -14.38 3.93
CA ALA A 203 20.59 -14.33 2.64
C ALA A 203 19.06 -14.14 2.80
N GLN A 204 18.46 -14.79 3.79
CA GLN A 204 17.03 -14.67 4.07
C GLN A 204 16.67 -13.30 4.64
N LEU A 205 17.50 -12.79 5.56
CA LEU A 205 17.36 -11.45 6.10
C LEU A 205 17.56 -10.38 5.02
N ALA A 206 18.53 -10.58 4.11
CA ALA A 206 18.73 -9.69 2.97
C ALA A 206 17.51 -9.69 2.04
N ALA A 207 17.00 -10.88 1.69
CA ALA A 207 15.80 -11.00 0.86
C ALA A 207 14.59 -10.31 1.49
N TRP A 208 14.38 -10.48 2.81
CA TRP A 208 13.28 -9.80 3.51
C TRP A 208 13.48 -8.28 3.54
N ARG A 209 14.67 -7.79 3.86
CA ARG A 209 14.98 -6.35 3.88
C ARG A 209 14.86 -5.67 2.52
N SER A 210 15.08 -6.40 1.43
CA SER A 210 14.98 -5.87 0.07
C SER A 210 13.62 -6.17 -0.57
N TYR A 211 12.66 -6.73 0.16
CA TYR A 211 11.38 -7.12 -0.44
C TYR A 211 10.44 -5.94 -0.63
N ALA A 212 10.38 -5.06 0.38
CA ALA A 212 9.66 -3.81 0.31
C ALA A 212 10.68 -2.68 0.51
N GLY A 213 10.44 -1.55 -0.14
CA GLY A 213 11.31 -0.40 -0.06
C GLY A 213 10.55 0.89 -0.31
N THR A 214 11.10 1.98 0.20
CA THR A 214 10.53 3.30 0.03
C THR A 214 10.86 3.84 -1.36
N VAL A 215 9.82 4.17 -2.13
CA VAL A 215 9.89 4.86 -3.42
C VAL A 215 9.66 6.35 -3.17
N ALA A 216 10.47 7.21 -3.80
CA ALA A 216 10.34 8.66 -3.72
C ALA A 216 9.91 9.21 -5.08
N PRO A 217 8.60 9.45 -5.29
CA PRO A 217 8.06 9.81 -6.61
C PRO A 217 8.41 11.23 -7.07
N ALA A 218 8.33 12.22 -6.17
CA ALA A 218 8.56 13.61 -6.52
C ALA A 218 9.98 13.88 -7.05
N GLY A 219 10.08 14.60 -8.16
CA GLY A 219 11.31 14.90 -8.89
C GLY A 219 11.73 13.81 -9.88
N THR A 220 10.92 12.77 -10.08
CA THR A 220 11.24 11.65 -10.99
C THR A 220 10.30 11.63 -12.20
N ASN A 221 10.86 11.40 -13.39
CA ASN A 221 10.09 11.17 -14.61
C ASN A 221 9.84 9.66 -14.82
N GLY A 222 8.84 9.31 -15.63
CA GLY A 222 8.49 7.92 -15.95
C GLY A 222 7.44 7.32 -15.02
N SER A 223 7.11 6.04 -15.19
CA SER A 223 6.03 5.36 -14.46
C SER A 223 6.27 5.29 -12.94
N ASP A 224 5.21 5.39 -12.16
CA ASP A 224 5.20 5.27 -10.70
C ASP A 224 3.83 4.77 -10.23
N ASP A 225 3.80 3.71 -9.42
CA ASP A 225 2.54 3.06 -9.04
C ASP A 225 1.61 3.97 -8.23
N PHE A 226 2.17 4.85 -7.37
CA PHE A 226 1.35 5.83 -6.65
C PHE A 226 0.72 6.81 -7.64
N ALA A 227 1.54 7.37 -8.53
CA ALA A 227 1.09 8.31 -9.54
C ALA A 227 0.04 7.67 -10.47
N ASP A 228 0.21 6.40 -10.83
CA ASP A 228 -0.76 5.64 -11.64
C ASP A 228 -2.11 5.52 -10.92
N VAL A 229 -2.11 5.12 -9.64
CA VAL A 229 -3.34 4.95 -8.87
C VAL A 229 -4.06 6.29 -8.64
N VAL A 230 -3.32 7.35 -8.31
CA VAL A 230 -3.92 8.66 -8.01
C VAL A 230 -4.45 9.37 -9.25
N THR A 231 -3.84 9.15 -10.42
CA THR A 231 -4.29 9.76 -11.68
C THR A 231 -5.26 8.88 -12.48
N ASP A 232 -5.53 7.65 -12.04
CA ASP A 232 -6.49 6.76 -12.69
C ASP A 232 -7.85 7.45 -12.90
N THR A 233 -8.46 7.18 -14.06
CA THR A 233 -9.73 7.78 -14.47
C THR A 233 -10.90 7.41 -13.56
N HIS A 234 -10.79 6.42 -12.68
CA HIS A 234 -11.83 6.09 -11.70
C HIS A 234 -11.53 6.65 -10.31
N THR A 235 -10.32 7.13 -10.07
CA THR A 235 -9.90 7.73 -8.79
C THR A 235 -10.29 9.20 -8.69
N LEU A 236 -10.13 9.95 -9.78
CA LEU A 236 -10.46 11.38 -9.84
C LEU A 236 -11.92 11.60 -10.27
N ASP A 237 -12.58 12.61 -9.70
CA ASP A 237 -13.94 13.00 -10.13
C ASP A 237 -13.93 13.80 -11.45
N GLY A 238 -15.11 14.10 -11.97
CA GLY A 238 -15.25 14.87 -13.22
C GLY A 238 -14.72 16.30 -13.13
N PHE A 239 -14.95 17.00 -12.02
CA PHE A 239 -14.56 18.39 -11.81
C PHE A 239 -13.03 18.56 -11.75
N VAL A 240 -12.29 17.59 -11.20
CA VAL A 240 -10.82 17.60 -11.25
C VAL A 240 -10.32 17.45 -12.69
N LYS A 241 -10.93 16.55 -13.46
CA LYS A 241 -10.45 16.19 -14.81
C LYS A 241 -10.75 17.23 -15.87
N ASN A 242 -11.98 17.73 -15.89
CA ASN A 242 -12.46 18.64 -16.92
C ASN A 242 -13.62 19.48 -16.38
N ARG A 243 -13.48 20.81 -16.50
CA ARG A 243 -14.47 21.80 -16.10
C ARG A 243 -15.08 22.54 -17.30
N ASP A 244 -14.94 22.00 -18.51
CA ASP A 244 -15.56 22.54 -19.70
C ASP A 244 -17.05 22.82 -19.50
N SER A 245 -17.44 24.08 -19.73
CA SER A 245 -18.84 24.50 -19.69
C SER A 245 -19.08 25.71 -20.58
N SER A 246 -20.24 25.72 -21.24
CA SER A 246 -20.80 26.98 -21.71
C SER A 246 -21.32 27.74 -20.49
N ARG A 247 -20.87 28.97 -20.23
CA ARG A 247 -21.34 29.81 -19.10
C ARG A 247 -22.77 30.34 -19.29
N SER A 248 -23.60 29.56 -19.99
CA SER A 248 -25.02 29.79 -20.26
C SER A 248 -25.94 29.34 -19.11
N VAL A 249 -25.39 28.67 -18.09
CA VAL A 249 -26.11 28.27 -16.88
C VAL A 249 -25.44 28.90 -15.66
N ALA A 250 -26.27 29.16 -14.65
CA ALA A 250 -26.13 30.22 -13.67
C ALA A 250 -24.73 30.47 -13.04
N PRO A 251 -24.46 31.74 -12.69
CA PRO A 251 -25.33 32.88 -12.91
C PRO A 251 -25.03 33.50 -14.29
N ASN A 252 -26.08 33.86 -15.04
CA ASN A 252 -26.07 34.32 -16.43
C ASN A 252 -25.32 35.66 -16.67
N PHE A 253 -24.07 35.77 -16.21
CA PHE A 253 -23.40 37.06 -16.04
C PHE A 253 -22.46 37.43 -17.19
N GLN A 254 -22.36 36.60 -18.23
CA GLN A 254 -21.38 36.80 -19.31
C GLN A 254 -21.91 36.45 -20.70
N GLN A 255 -23.10 36.96 -20.99
CA GLN A 255 -23.62 36.93 -22.34
C GLN A 255 -24.15 38.31 -22.70
N LEU A 256 -23.93 38.70 -23.95
CA LEU A 256 -24.53 39.89 -24.51
C LEU A 256 -25.31 39.48 -25.75
N ASN A 257 -26.54 39.96 -25.85
CA ASN A 257 -27.26 40.01 -27.12
C ASN A 257 -27.84 41.41 -27.25
N ASP A 258 -27.25 42.17 -28.15
CA ASP A 258 -27.55 43.58 -28.28
C ASP A 258 -27.47 44.08 -29.73
N THR A 259 -27.98 45.29 -29.94
CA THR A 259 -27.81 45.98 -31.21
C THR A 259 -26.44 46.65 -31.29
N ALA A 260 -25.90 46.69 -32.50
CA ALA A 260 -24.67 47.39 -32.85
C ALA A 260 -24.97 48.46 -33.90
N ALA A 261 -26.13 49.13 -33.79
CA ALA A 261 -26.64 50.01 -34.83
C ALA A 261 -25.77 51.26 -35.00
N THR A 262 -25.12 51.70 -33.92
CA THR A 262 -24.21 52.84 -33.93
C THR A 262 -23.02 52.63 -34.87
N ILE A 263 -22.48 51.40 -34.96
CA ILE A 263 -21.29 51.10 -35.75
C ILE A 263 -21.59 50.33 -37.06
N CYS A 264 -22.56 49.42 -37.02
CA CYS A 264 -22.93 48.57 -38.16
C CYS A 264 -24.15 49.06 -38.95
N GLY A 265 -24.77 50.17 -38.53
CA GLY A 265 -25.99 50.69 -39.13
C GLY A 265 -27.25 49.91 -38.74
N ALA A 266 -28.39 50.30 -39.30
CA ALA A 266 -29.69 49.73 -38.95
C ALA A 266 -29.72 48.20 -39.17
N GLY A 267 -30.06 47.45 -38.12
CA GLY A 267 -30.08 45.99 -38.13
C GLY A 267 -28.76 45.33 -37.72
N GLY A 268 -27.73 46.10 -37.36
CA GLY A 268 -26.49 45.58 -36.80
C GLY A 268 -26.68 44.91 -35.44
N THR A 269 -25.97 43.82 -35.20
CA THR A 269 -26.06 43.04 -33.95
C THR A 269 -24.68 42.74 -33.39
N ILE A 270 -24.58 42.72 -32.06
CA ILE A 270 -23.45 42.19 -31.31
C ILE A 270 -23.94 41.08 -30.39
N THR A 271 -23.29 39.93 -30.44
CA THR A 271 -23.51 38.84 -29.48
C THR A 271 -22.20 38.42 -28.86
N ILE A 272 -22.21 38.18 -27.55
CA ILE A 272 -21.05 37.70 -26.80
C ILE A 272 -21.49 36.45 -26.05
N ASN A 273 -20.75 35.35 -26.24
CA ASN A 273 -20.92 34.12 -25.48
C ASN A 273 -19.59 33.73 -24.86
N VAL A 274 -19.56 33.41 -23.58
CA VAL A 274 -18.33 32.94 -22.92
C VAL A 274 -18.36 31.42 -22.75
N THR A 275 -17.30 30.76 -23.18
CA THR A 275 -16.99 29.36 -22.86
C THR A 275 -15.91 29.32 -21.78
N HIS A 276 -15.97 28.29 -20.95
CA HIS A 276 -15.00 28.05 -19.90
C HIS A 276 -14.38 26.68 -20.10
N ASP A 277 -13.06 26.63 -20.01
CA ASP A 277 -12.25 25.43 -20.14
C ASP A 277 -11.28 25.37 -18.96
N GLY A 278 -11.06 24.18 -18.41
CA GLY A 278 -10.13 24.02 -17.30
C GLY A 278 -10.09 22.60 -16.76
N GLY A 279 -9.08 22.35 -15.94
CA GLY A 279 -8.84 21.04 -15.36
C GLY A 279 -7.59 21.06 -14.50
N THR A 280 -7.34 19.92 -13.86
CA THR A 280 -6.25 19.75 -12.92
C THR A 280 -5.48 18.50 -13.29
N GLN A 281 -4.16 18.62 -13.35
CA GLN A 281 -3.27 17.52 -13.68
C GLN A 281 -2.13 17.43 -12.67
N LEU A 282 -1.62 16.22 -12.48
CA LEU A 282 -0.40 16.00 -11.71
C LEU A 282 0.79 16.33 -12.62
N ARG A 283 1.75 17.13 -12.15
CA ARG A 283 2.97 17.39 -12.92
C ARG A 283 3.71 16.09 -13.25
N ASN A 284 4.36 16.02 -14.40
CA ASN A 284 5.09 14.83 -14.86
C ASN A 284 6.19 14.36 -13.89
N ASP A 285 6.79 15.30 -13.16
CA ASP A 285 7.80 15.03 -12.13
C ASP A 285 7.20 14.59 -10.78
N LYS A 286 5.86 14.51 -10.67
CA LYS A 286 5.08 14.20 -9.47
C LYS A 286 5.36 15.14 -8.29
N ALA A 287 5.94 16.32 -8.54
CA ALA A 287 6.27 17.29 -7.50
C ALA A 287 5.05 18.07 -7.00
N GLY A 288 3.88 17.88 -7.61
CA GLY A 288 2.60 18.41 -7.14
C GLY A 288 1.58 18.57 -8.25
N TRP A 289 0.37 18.96 -7.86
CA TRP A 289 -0.74 19.23 -8.74
C TRP A 289 -0.69 20.66 -9.28
N GLU A 290 -1.25 20.84 -10.46
CA GLU A 290 -1.42 22.14 -11.10
C GLU A 290 -2.78 22.19 -11.78
N SER A 291 -3.40 23.35 -11.71
CA SER A 291 -4.72 23.60 -12.26
C SER A 291 -4.69 24.93 -12.98
N ILE A 292 -5.29 24.93 -14.16
CA ILE A 292 -5.51 26.12 -14.96
C ILE A 292 -6.96 26.11 -15.40
N ASP A 293 -7.59 27.26 -15.22
CA ASP A 293 -8.92 27.59 -15.68
C ASP A 293 -8.84 28.83 -16.56
N ALA A 294 -9.64 28.83 -17.62
CA ALA A 294 -9.66 29.88 -18.61
C ALA A 294 -11.07 30.07 -19.16
N SER A 295 -11.47 31.32 -19.37
CA SER A 295 -12.69 31.67 -20.10
C SER A 295 -12.35 32.44 -21.37
N THR A 296 -13.06 32.11 -22.44
CA THR A 296 -12.91 32.74 -23.75
C THR A 296 -14.23 33.35 -24.19
N GLY A 297 -14.21 34.63 -24.54
CA GLY A 297 -15.36 35.34 -25.08
C GLY A 297 -15.41 35.27 -26.59
N HIS A 298 -16.47 34.63 -27.09
CA HIS A 298 -16.80 34.53 -28.51
C HIS A 298 -17.68 35.72 -28.88
N VAL A 299 -17.08 36.77 -29.44
CA VAL A 299 -17.76 38.00 -29.85
C VAL A 299 -18.12 37.91 -31.33
N GLN A 300 -19.38 38.16 -31.68
CA GLN A 300 -19.85 38.21 -33.06
C GLN A 300 -20.47 39.56 -33.34
N ILE A 301 -19.91 40.30 -34.28
CA ILE A 301 -20.41 41.61 -34.69
C ILE A 301 -20.81 41.54 -36.16
N SER A 302 -22.05 41.87 -36.49
CA SER A 302 -22.61 41.63 -37.83
C SER A 302 -21.83 42.27 -38.99
N CYS A 303 -21.12 43.38 -38.76
CA CYS A 303 -20.34 44.07 -39.79
C CYS A 303 -18.81 43.86 -39.71
N ILE A 304 -18.29 43.31 -38.61
CA ILE A 304 -16.85 43.08 -38.40
C ILE A 304 -16.51 41.59 -38.51
N GLY A 305 -17.41 40.72 -38.04
CA GLY A 305 -17.21 39.28 -37.97
C GLY A 305 -16.90 38.77 -36.55
N PRO A 306 -16.40 37.53 -36.43
CA PRO A 306 -16.01 36.92 -35.16
C PRO A 306 -14.72 37.53 -34.58
N ILE A 307 -14.69 37.70 -33.27
CA ILE A 307 -13.52 38.07 -32.47
C ILE A 307 -13.49 37.16 -31.24
N GLU A 308 -12.36 36.53 -30.97
CA GLU A 308 -12.09 35.85 -29.71
C GLU A 308 -11.35 36.80 -28.78
N ALA A 309 -11.73 36.84 -27.51
CA ALA A 309 -11.07 37.66 -26.51
C ALA A 309 -10.93 36.92 -25.18
N SER A 310 -9.84 37.20 -24.46
CA SER A 310 -9.60 36.66 -23.12
C SER A 310 -10.65 37.22 -22.15
N SER A 311 -11.53 36.35 -21.65
CA SER A 311 -12.58 36.75 -20.71
C SER A 311 -12.10 36.68 -19.27
N GLY A 312 -11.14 35.81 -18.97
CA GLY A 312 -10.52 35.68 -17.66
C GLY A 312 -9.75 34.38 -17.54
N SER A 313 -8.86 34.31 -16.55
CA SER A 313 -8.07 33.11 -16.28
C SER A 313 -7.71 33.01 -14.81
N GLY A 314 -7.36 31.80 -14.38
CA GLY A 314 -6.98 31.49 -13.01
C GLY A 314 -6.11 30.26 -12.94
N GLY A 315 -5.24 30.24 -11.94
CA GLY A 315 -4.30 29.14 -11.72
C GLY A 315 -4.11 28.87 -10.25
N SER A 316 -3.96 27.59 -9.91
CA SER A 316 -3.52 27.16 -8.58
C SER A 316 -2.63 25.94 -8.67
N ALA A 317 -1.72 25.82 -7.71
CA ALA A 317 -0.81 24.70 -7.64
C ALA A 317 -0.73 24.11 -6.23
N ASN A 318 -0.14 22.93 -6.15
CA ASN A 318 0.38 22.36 -4.92
C ASN A 318 1.81 21.85 -5.11
N GLY A 319 2.53 21.66 -4.01
CA GLY A 319 3.93 21.26 -4.02
C GLY A 319 4.86 22.33 -4.59
N ASN A 320 6.12 21.98 -4.83
CA ASN A 320 7.10 22.95 -5.30
C ASN A 320 6.87 23.27 -6.79
N VAL A 321 6.52 24.52 -7.09
CA VAL A 321 6.27 25.01 -8.45
C VAL A 321 7.54 25.43 -9.20
N SER A 322 8.74 25.31 -8.61
CA SER A 322 9.98 25.63 -9.31
C SER A 322 10.27 24.71 -10.50
N SER A 323 9.59 23.56 -10.58
CA SER A 323 9.65 22.63 -11.70
C SER A 323 8.55 22.85 -12.75
N PHE A 324 7.67 23.82 -12.54
CA PHE A 324 6.73 24.27 -13.57
C PHE A 324 7.52 24.83 -14.76
N MET A 325 7.09 24.49 -15.98
CA MET A 325 7.77 24.87 -17.24
C MET A 325 9.28 24.65 -17.19
N ALA A 326 9.71 23.40 -17.37
CA ALA A 326 11.12 23.03 -17.23
C ALA A 326 12.02 23.60 -18.36
N ASN A 327 11.46 24.17 -19.43
CA ASN A 327 12.16 24.62 -20.64
C ASN A 327 11.95 26.10 -21.04
N PRO A 328 12.15 27.10 -20.15
CA PRO A 328 11.97 28.51 -20.52
C PRO A 328 12.98 28.94 -21.61
N PRO A 329 12.66 29.87 -22.55
CA PRO A 329 11.54 30.81 -22.52
C PRO A 329 10.28 30.37 -23.29
N PHE A 330 10.26 29.17 -23.89
CA PHE A 330 9.11 28.67 -24.66
C PHE A 330 8.57 27.39 -24.03
N ALA A 331 7.25 27.30 -23.84
CA ALA A 331 6.63 26.07 -23.34
C ALA A 331 6.88 24.91 -24.33
N ALA A 332 7.56 23.86 -23.88
CA ALA A 332 7.67 22.64 -24.64
C ALA A 332 6.36 21.85 -24.53
N TRP A 333 6.09 20.96 -25.49
CA TRP A 333 4.86 20.15 -25.46
C TRP A 333 4.77 19.30 -24.17
N GLN A 334 5.91 18.91 -23.59
CA GLN A 334 5.97 18.17 -22.33
C GLN A 334 5.51 18.99 -21.12
N ASP A 335 5.65 20.31 -21.17
CA ASP A 335 5.20 21.21 -20.09
C ASP A 335 3.66 21.31 -20.05
N TRP A 336 3.00 21.00 -21.17
CA TRP A 336 1.53 20.91 -21.29
C TRP A 336 0.97 19.52 -20.98
N ALA A 337 1.86 18.53 -20.78
CA ALA A 337 1.49 17.17 -20.44
C ALA A 337 1.64 16.95 -18.93
N GLY A 338 0.56 16.53 -18.29
CA GLY A 338 0.59 15.96 -16.96
C GLY A 338 0.95 14.48 -16.98
N TYR A 339 1.17 13.93 -15.79
CA TYR A 339 1.36 12.51 -15.58
C TYR A 339 0.10 11.72 -16.01
N GLY A 340 0.26 10.48 -16.48
CA GLY A 340 -0.86 9.58 -16.79
C GLY A 340 -1.60 9.89 -18.09
N GLY A 341 -1.03 10.75 -18.95
CA GLY A 341 -1.63 11.11 -20.24
C GLY A 341 -2.65 12.23 -20.18
N TYR A 342 -2.77 12.91 -19.03
CA TYR A 342 -3.49 14.18 -18.94
C TYR A 342 -2.73 15.23 -19.75
N ILE A 343 -3.46 15.99 -20.56
CA ILE A 343 -2.88 17.05 -21.40
C ILE A 343 -3.78 18.26 -21.34
N ASN A 344 -3.21 19.44 -21.59
CA ASN A 344 -3.95 20.69 -21.76
C ASN A 344 -4.93 20.98 -20.62
N PHE A 345 -4.61 20.56 -19.38
CA PHE A 345 -5.48 20.76 -18.22
C PHE A 345 -6.93 20.34 -18.49
N GLY A 346 -7.14 19.19 -19.14
CA GLY A 346 -8.48 18.66 -19.39
C GLY A 346 -9.20 19.23 -20.62
N TYR A 347 -8.63 20.21 -21.32
CA TYR A 347 -9.20 20.76 -22.55
C TYR A 347 -9.28 19.69 -23.65
N GLN A 348 -10.49 19.49 -24.19
CA GLN A 348 -10.77 18.44 -25.16
C GLN A 348 -10.75 18.90 -26.62
N GLY A 349 -10.71 20.22 -26.87
CA GLY A 349 -10.67 20.77 -28.24
C GLY A 349 -9.35 20.52 -28.98
N SER A 350 -8.32 20.05 -28.26
CA SER A 350 -7.05 19.65 -28.84
C SER A 350 -6.50 18.38 -28.21
N SER A 351 -6.11 17.43 -29.05
CA SER A 351 -5.40 16.20 -28.65
C SER A 351 -3.88 16.36 -28.63
N THR A 352 -3.37 17.53 -29.00
CA THR A 352 -1.93 17.81 -29.05
C THR A 352 -1.56 18.76 -27.90
N PRO A 353 -0.61 18.39 -27.02
CA PRO A 353 -0.21 19.23 -25.89
C PRO A 353 0.26 20.63 -26.33
N GLY A 354 -0.34 21.67 -25.76
CA GLY A 354 -0.04 23.08 -26.01
C GLY A 354 -0.45 23.61 -27.38
N TRP A 355 -1.18 22.83 -28.17
CA TRP A 355 -1.61 23.23 -29.51
C TRP A 355 -3.09 23.58 -29.52
N GLN A 356 -3.49 24.68 -30.17
CA GLN A 356 -4.90 25.10 -30.29
C GLN A 356 -5.67 25.10 -28.96
N VAL A 357 -4.96 25.37 -27.86
CA VAL A 357 -5.58 25.64 -26.57
C VAL A 357 -6.16 27.07 -26.59
N PRO A 358 -7.18 27.37 -25.76
CA PRO A 358 -7.70 28.72 -25.65
C PRO A 358 -6.60 29.75 -25.30
N ASP A 359 -6.67 30.95 -25.88
CA ASP A 359 -5.63 31.98 -25.68
C ASP A 359 -5.49 32.37 -24.21
N SER A 360 -6.60 32.49 -23.47
CA SER A 360 -6.60 32.77 -22.02
C SER A 360 -5.94 31.64 -21.19
N MET A 361 -6.01 30.39 -21.65
CA MET A 361 -5.28 29.27 -21.04
C MET A 361 -3.78 29.38 -21.32
N ALA A 362 -3.40 29.73 -22.55
CA ALA A 362 -2.00 29.97 -22.91
C ALA A 362 -1.37 31.15 -22.16
N GLU A 363 -2.15 32.21 -21.93
CA GLU A 363 -1.77 33.36 -21.10
C GLU A 363 -1.53 32.93 -19.66
N GLN A 364 -2.50 32.25 -19.04
CA GLN A 364 -2.35 31.76 -17.66
C GLN A 364 -1.19 30.80 -17.51
N PHE A 365 -0.99 29.91 -18.49
CA PHE A 365 0.14 29.00 -18.49
C PHE A 365 1.49 29.75 -18.50
N ARG A 366 1.60 30.81 -19.30
CA ARG A 366 2.80 31.66 -19.37
C ARG A 366 3.04 32.42 -18.06
N ASP A 367 1.98 32.86 -17.40
CA ASP A 367 2.05 33.56 -16.11
C ASP A 367 2.39 32.60 -14.95
N GLY A 368 2.09 31.31 -15.13
CA GLY A 368 2.38 30.23 -14.21
C GLY A 368 1.13 29.54 -13.67
N PRO A 369 1.28 28.44 -12.93
CA PRO A 369 0.16 27.65 -12.42
C PRO A 369 -0.47 28.31 -11.18
N GLY A 370 -0.17 29.58 -10.90
CA GLY A 370 -0.56 30.26 -9.66
C GLY A 370 0.25 29.83 -8.42
N PRO A 371 -0.11 30.39 -7.24
CA PRO A 371 0.58 30.11 -6.00
C PRO A 371 0.35 28.67 -5.52
N SER A 372 1.38 28.10 -4.87
CA SER A 372 1.26 26.79 -4.24
C SER A 372 0.54 26.87 -2.90
N LEU A 373 -0.48 26.02 -2.71
CA LEU A 373 -1.24 25.93 -1.46
C LEU A 373 -0.45 25.23 -0.32
N ASP A 374 0.39 24.25 -0.66
CA ASP A 374 1.42 23.65 0.21
C ASP A 374 2.69 23.31 -0.59
N ALA A 375 3.65 24.24 -0.59
CA ALA A 375 4.91 24.06 -1.30
C ALA A 375 5.80 22.93 -0.74
N ALA A 376 5.61 22.51 0.51
CA ALA A 376 6.51 21.58 1.18
C ALA A 376 6.04 20.11 1.09
N ASN A 377 4.72 19.87 1.11
CA ASN A 377 4.17 18.51 1.10
C ASN A 377 3.06 18.27 0.06
N GLY A 378 2.80 19.22 -0.84
CA GLY A 378 1.78 19.08 -1.88
C GLY A 378 2.15 18.20 -3.08
N GLY A 379 3.41 17.74 -3.15
CA GLY A 379 3.84 16.71 -4.10
C GLY A 379 3.47 15.29 -3.66
N LEU A 380 3.70 14.31 -4.52
CA LEU A 380 3.65 12.91 -4.09
C LEU A 380 4.79 12.65 -3.10
N LEU A 381 4.44 12.10 -1.94
CA LEU A 381 5.40 11.85 -0.87
C LEU A 381 5.98 10.43 -0.98
N PRO A 382 7.12 10.16 -0.33
CA PRO A 382 7.66 8.82 -0.32
C PRO A 382 6.68 7.80 0.24
N TYR A 383 6.63 6.62 -0.35
CA TYR A 383 5.70 5.56 0.01
C TYR A 383 6.41 4.21 -0.08
N ASP A 384 5.96 3.21 0.69
CA ASP A 384 6.54 1.88 0.59
C ASP A 384 5.84 1.06 -0.49
N GLU A 385 6.62 0.34 -1.30
CA GLU A 385 6.13 -0.62 -2.30
C GLU A 385 7.00 -1.89 -2.33
N VAL A 386 6.46 -2.98 -2.84
CA VAL A 386 7.21 -4.19 -3.12
C VAL A 386 8.25 -3.91 -4.20
N SER A 387 9.48 -4.36 -3.98
CA SER A 387 10.59 -4.13 -4.89
C SER A 387 10.45 -4.97 -6.16
N GLY A 388 10.39 -4.29 -7.31
CA GLY A 388 10.19 -4.92 -8.62
C GLY A 388 8.75 -5.40 -8.82
N ALA A 389 8.55 -6.33 -9.75
CA ALA A 389 7.23 -6.91 -10.04
C ALA A 389 7.24 -8.42 -9.71
N PRO A 390 7.19 -8.81 -8.42
CA PRO A 390 7.24 -10.22 -8.08
C PRO A 390 5.98 -10.94 -8.55
N PHE A 391 6.17 -11.96 -9.39
CA PHE A 391 5.07 -12.82 -9.84
C PHE A 391 4.64 -13.84 -8.78
N ALA A 392 5.50 -14.11 -7.80
CA ALA A 392 5.22 -15.03 -6.72
C ALA A 392 4.43 -14.31 -5.62
N ASN A 393 3.28 -14.86 -5.24
CA ASN A 393 2.43 -14.29 -4.18
C ASN A 393 3.04 -14.38 -2.77
N ALA A 394 4.12 -15.14 -2.59
CA ALA A 394 4.79 -15.32 -1.31
C ALA A 394 5.93 -14.31 -1.12
N ALA A 395 5.93 -13.65 0.04
CA ALA A 395 7.06 -12.87 0.52
C ALA A 395 8.23 -13.77 0.95
N PRO A 396 9.42 -13.19 1.19
CA PRO A 396 10.56 -13.93 1.69
C PRO A 396 10.21 -14.62 3.00
N ARG A 397 10.54 -15.92 3.05
CA ARG A 397 10.38 -16.75 4.24
C ARG A 397 11.15 -16.14 5.41
N ILE A 398 10.64 -16.32 6.61
CA ILE A 398 11.32 -16.10 7.88
C ILE A 398 11.46 -17.48 8.53
N THR A 399 12.70 -17.95 8.65
CA THR A 399 13.03 -19.20 9.32
C THR A 399 13.38 -18.89 10.77
N ILE A 400 12.99 -19.75 11.70
CA ILE A 400 13.27 -19.63 13.13
C ILE A 400 13.72 -20.98 13.66
N GLU A 401 14.84 -20.96 14.40
CA GLU A 401 15.30 -22.10 15.16
C GLU A 401 15.00 -21.88 16.65
N VAL A 402 14.30 -22.84 17.25
CA VAL A 402 14.01 -22.86 18.68
C VAL A 402 14.82 -23.96 19.33
N THR A 403 15.44 -23.63 20.46
CA THR A 403 16.25 -24.53 21.27
C THR A 403 15.57 -24.85 22.59
N ARG A 404 15.81 -26.06 23.09
CA ARG A 404 15.44 -26.50 24.44
C ARG A 404 16.59 -27.31 25.03
N ASN A 405 17.08 -26.93 26.19
CA ASN A 405 18.16 -27.66 26.85
C ASN A 405 17.69 -29.06 27.29
N THR A 406 18.51 -30.09 27.07
CA THR A 406 18.14 -31.49 27.38
C THR A 406 18.02 -31.74 28.89
N ASN A 407 18.70 -30.96 29.72
CA ASN A 407 18.56 -31.00 31.19
C ASN A 407 17.16 -30.57 31.70
N THR A 408 16.32 -29.98 30.85
CA THR A 408 14.92 -29.63 31.16
C THR A 408 13.94 -30.75 30.82
N LEU A 409 14.43 -31.88 30.32
CA LEU A 409 13.63 -33.06 30.05
C LEU A 409 13.59 -33.94 31.30
N ILE A 410 12.42 -34.50 31.58
CA ILE A 410 12.30 -35.59 32.55
C ILE A 410 12.93 -36.82 31.90
N GLN A 411 14.22 -37.04 32.15
CA GLN A 411 14.96 -38.23 31.75
C GLN A 411 15.63 -38.84 32.98
N THR A 412 15.52 -40.14 33.14
CA THR A 412 16.21 -40.87 34.20
C THR A 412 17.55 -41.38 33.65
N ILE A 413 18.64 -40.98 34.30
CA ILE A 413 20.04 -41.22 33.88
C ILE A 413 20.35 -42.73 33.92
N GLY A 414 20.95 -43.28 32.84
CA GLY A 414 21.69 -44.55 32.92
C GLY A 414 21.21 -45.74 32.05
N LEU A 415 20.12 -45.62 31.29
CA LEU A 415 19.68 -46.68 30.36
C LEU A 415 19.31 -46.07 29.01
N GLN A 416 20.27 -46.10 28.08
CA GLN A 416 20.07 -45.79 26.66
C GLN A 416 19.84 -47.13 25.93
N GLY A 417 18.82 -47.20 25.08
CA GLY A 417 18.65 -48.38 24.22
C GLY A 417 19.86 -48.54 23.29
N GLY A 418 20.07 -49.74 22.75
CA GLY A 418 21.10 -50.00 21.73
C GLY A 418 20.47 -50.31 20.36
N GLY A 419 21.21 -50.09 19.27
CA GLY A 419 20.77 -50.40 17.91
C GLY A 419 19.56 -49.55 17.48
N ARG A 420 18.43 -50.18 17.12
CA ARG A 420 17.21 -49.46 16.71
C ARG A 420 16.52 -48.67 17.84
N MET A 421 16.91 -48.90 19.09
CA MET A 421 16.42 -48.18 20.26
C MET A 421 17.45 -47.19 20.83
N GLU A 422 18.59 -47.02 20.14
CA GLU A 422 19.61 -46.05 20.50
C GLU A 422 19.08 -44.64 20.29
N ILE A 423 18.91 -43.93 21.41
CA ILE A 423 18.51 -42.54 21.42
C ILE A 423 19.82 -41.74 21.36
N ASP A 424 20.27 -41.47 20.14
CA ASP A 424 21.28 -40.44 19.96
C ASP A 424 20.65 -39.10 20.35
N ASN A 425 21.15 -38.52 21.44
CA ASN A 425 20.68 -37.25 21.96
C ASN A 425 20.86 -36.11 20.96
N ASN A 426 21.59 -36.31 19.84
CA ASN A 426 21.64 -35.49 18.61
C ASN A 426 21.62 -33.97 18.83
N GLY A 427 22.10 -33.53 19.98
CA GLY A 427 22.17 -32.14 20.37
C GLY A 427 23.63 -31.85 20.58
N ALA A 428 24.33 -31.37 19.54
CA ALA A 428 25.59 -30.69 19.82
C ALA A 428 25.32 -29.63 20.90
N GLY A 429 26.09 -29.72 21.98
CA GLY A 429 25.99 -28.82 23.13
C GLY A 429 24.83 -29.09 24.11
N GLY A 430 24.15 -30.24 24.06
CA GLY A 430 23.16 -30.60 25.09
C GLY A 430 21.81 -29.88 24.97
N ALA A 431 21.39 -29.52 23.75
CA ALA A 431 20.08 -28.93 23.49
C ALA A 431 19.39 -29.59 22.29
N MET A 432 18.09 -29.83 22.41
CA MET A 432 17.22 -30.15 21.29
C MET A 432 16.93 -28.89 20.50
N ARG A 433 16.79 -29.02 19.18
CA ARG A 433 16.47 -27.91 18.28
C ARG A 433 15.35 -28.30 17.34
N ALA A 434 14.47 -27.34 17.06
CA ALA A 434 13.47 -27.44 16.01
C ALA A 434 13.58 -26.22 15.09
N LEU A 435 13.29 -26.43 13.82
CA LEU A 435 13.41 -25.44 12.78
C LEU A 435 12.06 -25.32 12.08
N SER A 436 11.58 -24.10 11.91
CA SER A 436 10.34 -23.82 11.18
C SER A 436 10.48 -22.57 10.35
N SER A 437 9.73 -22.51 9.25
CA SER A 437 9.69 -21.34 8.36
C SER A 437 8.23 -20.93 8.15
N ALA A 438 8.02 -19.63 7.97
CA ALA A 438 6.73 -19.06 7.60
C ALA A 438 6.95 -17.85 6.70
N HIS A 439 5.93 -17.41 5.96
CA HIS A 439 5.97 -16.16 5.21
C HIS A 439 4.61 -15.49 5.17
N ALA A 440 4.62 -14.19 4.89
CA ALA A 440 3.46 -13.48 4.40
C ALA A 440 3.20 -13.85 2.92
N TYR A 441 1.95 -13.93 2.51
CA TYR A 441 1.55 -14.11 1.12
C TYR A 441 0.36 -13.21 0.79
N LEU A 442 0.28 -12.70 -0.43
CA LEU A 442 -0.84 -11.91 -0.90
C LEU A 442 -1.89 -12.82 -1.56
N VAL A 443 -3.12 -12.82 -1.03
CA VAL A 443 -4.29 -13.38 -1.73
C VAL A 443 -5.47 -12.46 -1.51
N ARG A 444 -5.89 -11.81 -2.60
CA ARG A 444 -7.17 -11.09 -2.63
C ARG A 444 -8.32 -12.09 -2.51
N PRO A 445 -9.29 -11.86 -1.62
CA PRO A 445 -10.45 -12.73 -1.53
C PRO A 445 -11.28 -12.69 -2.81
N ASP A 446 -11.62 -13.88 -3.31
CA ASP A 446 -12.56 -14.06 -4.43
C ASP A 446 -13.45 -15.26 -4.13
N GLU A 447 -14.61 -14.98 -3.51
CA GLU A 447 -15.63 -15.99 -3.20
C GLU A 447 -16.80 -15.95 -4.18
N THR A 448 -16.67 -15.24 -5.31
CA THR A 448 -17.76 -15.05 -6.28
C THR A 448 -18.21 -16.34 -6.95
N SER A 449 -17.35 -17.37 -6.94
CA SER A 449 -17.60 -18.68 -7.57
C SER A 449 -18.14 -19.74 -6.60
N SER A 450 -18.17 -19.46 -5.30
CA SER A 450 -18.55 -20.40 -4.24
C SER A 450 -19.80 -19.91 -3.50
N GLY A 451 -20.92 -20.64 -3.58
CA GLY A 451 -22.17 -20.25 -2.92
C GLY A 451 -22.00 -19.98 -1.42
N SER A 452 -22.79 -19.04 -0.89
CA SER A 452 -22.75 -18.55 0.50
C SER A 452 -22.67 -19.70 1.53
N PHE A 453 -21.48 -19.90 2.11
CA PHE A 453 -21.26 -20.76 3.27
C PHE A 453 -21.20 -19.93 4.55
N ALA A 454 -21.41 -20.56 5.71
CA ALA A 454 -21.28 -19.88 6.99
C ALA A 454 -19.82 -19.37 7.16
N GLY A 455 -19.67 -18.05 7.24
CA GLY A 455 -18.35 -17.39 7.30
C GLY A 455 -17.83 -16.82 5.98
N GLY A 456 -18.61 -16.90 4.88
CA GLY A 456 -18.27 -16.24 3.62
C GLY A 456 -18.37 -14.72 3.69
N LEU A 457 -17.70 -14.04 2.76
CA LEU A 457 -17.67 -12.58 2.66
C LEU A 457 -19.04 -12.01 2.29
N VAL A 458 -19.52 -11.05 3.10
CA VAL A 458 -20.66 -10.22 2.73
C VAL A 458 -20.22 -9.33 1.57
N HIS A 459 -20.99 -9.35 0.48
CA HIS A 459 -20.66 -8.66 -0.78
C HIS A 459 -19.33 -9.10 -1.43
N ALA A 460 -19.08 -10.42 -1.54
CA ALA A 460 -17.85 -10.96 -2.15
C ALA A 460 -17.51 -10.36 -3.54
N ASN A 461 -18.49 -9.91 -4.31
CA ASN A 461 -18.33 -9.21 -5.58
C ASN A 461 -17.68 -7.81 -5.45
N GLU A 462 -17.79 -7.16 -4.29
CA GLU A 462 -17.10 -5.90 -3.99
C GLU A 462 -15.62 -6.11 -3.64
N TRP A 463 -15.27 -7.33 -3.20
CA TRP A 463 -13.90 -7.71 -2.85
C TRP A 463 -13.16 -8.32 -4.02
N ALA A 464 -13.82 -9.11 -4.86
CA ALA A 464 -13.21 -9.73 -6.03
C ALA A 464 -12.78 -8.70 -7.08
N ARG A 465 -11.84 -9.09 -7.94
CA ARG A 465 -11.50 -8.28 -9.11
C ARG A 465 -12.57 -8.43 -10.17
N ALA A 466 -12.95 -7.32 -10.81
CA ALA A 466 -13.92 -7.33 -11.90
C ALA A 466 -13.48 -8.19 -13.10
N ASP A 467 -12.17 -8.36 -13.30
CA ASP A 467 -11.60 -9.18 -14.39
C ASP A 467 -11.33 -10.64 -14.00
N ASN A 468 -11.63 -11.05 -12.77
CA ASN A 468 -11.37 -12.39 -12.21
C ASN A 468 -9.91 -12.86 -12.37
N LYS A 469 -8.95 -11.95 -12.52
CA LYS A 469 -7.52 -12.29 -12.60
C LYS A 469 -6.88 -12.33 -11.22
N THR A 470 -5.80 -13.10 -11.09
CA THR A 470 -4.98 -13.07 -9.87
C THR A 470 -4.26 -11.74 -9.74
N GLU A 471 -4.32 -11.15 -8.56
CA GLU A 471 -3.57 -9.95 -8.22
C GLU A 471 -2.15 -10.31 -7.78
N TYR A 472 -1.17 -9.62 -8.37
CA TYR A 472 0.21 -9.74 -7.95
C TYR A 472 0.44 -8.94 -6.66
N PRO A 473 1.43 -9.34 -5.83
CA PRO A 473 1.85 -8.58 -4.66
C PRO A 473 2.01 -7.09 -4.95
N SER A 474 1.34 -6.28 -4.14
CA SER A 474 1.53 -4.84 -4.07
C SER A 474 1.32 -4.38 -2.64
N LEU A 475 1.79 -3.17 -2.34
CA LEU A 475 1.46 -2.45 -1.12
C LEU A 475 0.36 -1.41 -1.38
N PHE A 476 -0.58 -1.67 -2.30
CA PHE A 476 -1.84 -0.92 -2.41
C PHE A 476 -3.07 -1.75 -2.00
N SER A 477 -2.89 -3.06 -1.82
CA SER A 477 -3.94 -4.01 -1.48
C SER A 477 -3.67 -4.70 -0.13
N PRO A 478 -4.51 -4.48 0.91
CA PRO A 478 -4.26 -4.96 2.26
C PRO A 478 -4.73 -6.42 2.45
N TYR A 479 -4.26 -7.32 1.58
CA TYR A 479 -4.66 -8.74 1.56
C TYR A 479 -3.52 -9.70 1.92
N TRP A 480 -2.52 -9.21 2.65
CA TRP A 480 -1.41 -10.02 3.12
C TRP A 480 -1.83 -10.90 4.30
N GLN A 481 -1.54 -12.19 4.20
CA GLN A 481 -1.84 -13.19 5.22
C GLN A 481 -0.58 -14.01 5.55
N ALA A 482 -0.56 -14.65 6.72
CA ALA A 482 0.59 -15.46 7.14
C ALA A 482 0.30 -16.95 6.93
N THR A 483 1.31 -17.70 6.50
CA THR A 483 1.25 -19.16 6.42
C THR A 483 2.58 -19.80 6.80
N LEU A 484 2.52 -21.04 7.27
CA LEU A 484 3.71 -21.87 7.43
C LEU A 484 4.27 -22.26 6.07
N ALA A 485 5.58 -22.33 5.97
CA ALA A 485 6.31 -22.65 4.76
C ALA A 485 7.25 -23.82 5.00
N PRO A 486 7.48 -24.68 4.01
CA PRO A 486 8.47 -25.74 4.14
C PRO A 486 9.87 -25.13 4.31
N VAL A 487 10.64 -25.70 5.23
CA VAL A 487 12.06 -25.38 5.40
C VAL A 487 12.85 -26.05 4.27
N SER A 488 13.69 -25.29 3.57
CA SER A 488 14.43 -25.84 2.43
C SER A 488 15.42 -26.91 2.87
N GLU A 489 15.75 -27.83 1.97
CA GLU A 489 16.69 -28.90 2.29
C GLU A 489 18.10 -28.37 2.60
N SER A 490 18.53 -27.32 1.92
CA SER A 490 19.81 -26.64 2.20
C SER A 490 19.82 -26.01 3.60
N GLU A 491 18.75 -25.34 4.01
CA GLU A 491 18.60 -24.78 5.37
C GLU A 491 18.62 -25.89 6.43
N ARG A 492 17.94 -27.02 6.17
CA ARG A 492 17.95 -28.18 7.06
C ARG A 492 19.34 -28.80 7.18
N LYS A 493 20.07 -28.95 6.07
CA LYS A 493 21.46 -29.46 6.06
C LYS A 493 22.41 -28.51 6.80
N ALA A 494 22.28 -27.20 6.59
CA ALA A 494 23.07 -26.19 7.30
C ALA A 494 22.75 -26.17 8.81
N ALA A 495 21.49 -26.44 9.19
CA ALA A 495 21.11 -26.63 10.58
C ALA A 495 21.81 -27.83 11.20
N GLN A 496 21.73 -28.98 10.51
CA GLN A 496 22.32 -30.24 10.97
C GLN A 496 23.84 -30.14 11.09
N SER A 497 24.54 -29.52 10.12
CA SER A 497 25.99 -29.36 10.20
C SER A 497 26.43 -28.48 11.36
N SER A 498 25.67 -27.42 11.69
CA SER A 498 25.93 -26.60 12.89
C SER A 498 25.62 -27.31 14.22
N GLN A 499 24.87 -28.42 14.14
CA GLN A 499 24.52 -29.29 15.26
C GLN A 499 25.45 -30.51 15.38
N MET A 500 26.49 -30.62 14.55
CA MET A 500 27.55 -31.60 14.71
C MET A 500 28.70 -30.96 15.49
N SER A 501 29.04 -31.50 16.66
CA SER A 501 30.21 -31.09 17.42
C SER A 501 31.45 -31.10 16.51
N ALA A 502 32.19 -30.00 16.43
CA ALA A 502 33.48 -30.00 15.76
C ALA A 502 34.35 -31.10 16.39
N THR A 503 34.81 -32.04 15.56
CA THR A 503 35.70 -33.13 15.99
C THR A 503 36.89 -32.52 16.73
N PRO A 504 37.26 -33.01 17.94
CA PRO A 504 38.46 -32.52 18.61
C PRO A 504 39.64 -32.70 17.65
N GLN A 505 40.32 -31.60 17.32
CA GLN A 505 41.60 -31.70 16.63
C GLN A 505 42.48 -32.63 17.45
N ALA A 506 42.87 -33.76 16.87
CA ALA A 506 43.82 -34.68 17.46
C ALA A 506 45.07 -33.87 17.83
N SER A 507 45.35 -33.79 19.13
CA SER A 507 46.63 -33.30 19.63
C SER A 507 47.72 -34.16 18.99
N LYS A 508 48.46 -33.59 18.05
CA LYS A 508 49.70 -34.20 17.57
C LYS A 508 50.67 -34.19 18.76
N GLN A 509 51.14 -35.40 19.10
CA GLN A 509 52.25 -35.65 20.01
C GLN A 509 53.52 -34.95 19.53
#